data_AF-A0A4U0SSM6-F1
#
_entry.id   AF-A0A4U0SSM6-F1
#
_cell.length_a   1.000
_cell.length_b   1.000
_cell.length_c   1.000
_cell.angle_alpha   90.00
_cell.angle_beta   90.00
_cell.angle_gamma   90.00
#
_symmetry.space_group_name_H-M   'P 1'
#
loop_
_entity.id
_entity.type
_entity.pdbx_description
1 polymer ?
#
loop_
_entity_poly.entity_id
_entity_poly.type
_entity_poly.pdbx_seq_one_letter_code
_entity_poly.pdbx_strand_id
1 'polypeptide(L)' 'MLTDEVRQRLVERNPSHYRGWTASDLTQLLRPFGAEPYKTNSEKMHVSRARVLEALAERANDTEESDSE' A
#
# COMPACT_ATOMS: atom_id res chain seq x y z
N MET A 1 -1.08 -9.55 6.39
CA MET A 1 -1.40 -9.64 4.95
C MET A 1 -0.10 -9.63 4.18
N LEU A 2 0.02 -10.33 3.05
CA LEU A 2 1.28 -10.35 2.30
C LEU A 2 1.51 -9.03 1.58
N THR A 3 2.77 -8.60 1.57
CA THR A 3 3.19 -7.38 0.86
C THR A 3 2.87 -7.47 -0.64
N ASP A 4 2.98 -8.67 -1.21
CA ASP A 4 2.63 -8.94 -2.62
C ASP A 4 1.13 -8.81 -2.90
N GLU A 5 0.27 -9.31 -1.99
CA GLU A 5 -1.19 -9.14 -2.10
C GLU A 5 -1.60 -7.66 -2.03
N VAL A 6 -0.94 -6.87 -1.18
CA VAL A 6 -1.20 -5.42 -1.12
C VAL A 6 -0.84 -4.76 -2.44
N ARG A 7 0.30 -5.13 -3.02
CA ARG A 7 0.73 -4.60 -4.31
C ARG A 7 -0.23 -4.97 -5.44
N GLN A 8 -0.74 -6.21 -5.48
CA GLN A 8 -1.76 -6.59 -6.45
C GLN A 8 -3.04 -5.78 -6.30
N ARG A 9 -3.57 -5.64 -5.08
CA ARG A 9 -4.78 -4.82 -4.85
C ARG A 9 -4.59 -3.35 -5.19
N LEU A 10 -3.39 -2.82 -4.95
CA LEU A 10 -3.04 -1.46 -5.36
C LEU A 10 -3.07 -1.30 -6.88
N VAL A 11 -2.47 -2.25 -7.60
CA VAL A 11 -2.51 -2.28 -9.07
C VAL A 11 -3.93 -2.46 -9.59
N GLU A 12 -4.76 -3.27 -8.95
CA GLU A 12 -6.19 -3.42 -9.31
C GLU A 12 -6.96 -2.11 -9.13
N ARG A 13 -6.64 -1.33 -8.09
CA ARG A 13 -7.32 -0.06 -7.80
C ARG A 13 -6.83 1.10 -8.67
N ASN A 14 -5.53 1.19 -8.94
CA ASN A 14 -4.96 2.21 -9.83
C ASN A 14 -3.68 1.70 -10.53
N PRO A 15 -3.82 0.96 -11.64
CA PRO A 15 -2.68 0.31 -12.28
C PRO A 15 -1.66 1.32 -12.80
N SER A 16 -2.10 2.49 -13.24
CA SER A 16 -1.26 3.56 -13.79
C SER A 16 -0.20 4.02 -12.79
N HIS A 17 -0.58 4.08 -11.51
CA HIS A 17 0.27 4.66 -10.46
C HIS A 17 1.07 3.59 -9.70
N TYR A 18 0.53 2.37 -9.56
CA TYR A 18 1.13 1.33 -8.71
C TYR A 18 1.81 0.20 -9.48
N ARG A 19 1.65 0.10 -10.81
CA ARG A 19 2.27 -0.98 -11.61
C ARG A 19 3.79 -0.97 -11.60
N GLY A 20 4.41 0.19 -11.34
CA GLY A 20 5.87 0.33 -11.21
C GLY A 20 6.41 0.21 -9.79
N TRP A 21 5.55 0.06 -8.79
CA TRP A 21 5.99 0.09 -7.39
C TRP A 21 6.77 -1.15 -7.01
N THR A 22 7.88 -0.94 -6.31
CA THR A 22 8.66 -2.00 -5.67
C THR A 22 8.23 -2.18 -4.21
N ALA A 23 8.76 -3.22 -3.55
CA ALA A 23 8.56 -3.40 -2.11
C ALA A 23 9.12 -2.20 -1.31
N SER A 24 10.16 -1.55 -1.81
CA SER A 24 10.75 -0.35 -1.19
C SER A 24 9.81 0.85 -1.28
N ASP A 25 9.15 1.07 -2.42
CA ASP A 25 8.18 2.15 -2.59
C ASP A 25 6.99 1.97 -1.63
N LEU A 26 6.49 0.73 -1.54
CA LEU A 26 5.43 0.40 -0.59
C LEU A 26 5.90 0.60 0.86
N THR A 27 7.15 0.28 1.18
CA THR A 27 7.73 0.53 2.52
C THR A 27 7.78 2.02 2.84
N GLN A 28 8.21 2.85 1.89
CA GLN A 28 8.27 4.30 2.07
C GLN A 28 6.88 4.91 2.28
N LEU A 29 5.88 4.46 1.50
CA LEU A 29 4.49 4.89 1.69
C LEU A 29 3.98 4.50 3.08
N LEU A 30 4.29 3.30 3.54
CA LEU A 30 3.75 2.72 4.77
C LEU A 30 4.47 3.18 6.04
N ARG A 31 5.72 3.66 5.92
CA ARG A 31 6.53 4.19 7.03
C ARG A 31 5.83 5.29 7.86
N PRO A 32 5.26 6.36 7.27
CA PRO A 32 4.58 7.41 8.05
C PRO A 32 3.37 6.88 8.84
N PHE A 33 2.75 5.78 8.39
CA PHE A 33 1.60 5.15 9.06
C PHE A 33 1.99 4.06 10.06
N GLY A 34 3.30 3.84 10.28
CA GLY A 34 3.81 2.74 11.12
C GLY A 34 3.44 1.36 10.57
N ALA A 35 3.27 1.26 9.26
CA ALA A 35 2.73 0.11 8.55
C ALA A 35 3.82 -0.69 7.81
N GLU A 36 5.09 -0.50 8.18
CA GLU A 36 6.25 -1.04 7.48
C GLU A 36 6.16 -2.58 7.34
N PRO A 37 6.52 -3.13 6.16
CA PRO A 37 6.59 -4.56 5.97
C PRO A 37 7.65 -5.17 6.88
N TYR A 38 7.24 -6.17 7.66
CA TYR A 38 8.10 -6.90 8.55
C TYR A 38 8.25 -8.34 8.06
N LYS A 39 9.46 -8.88 8.24
CA LYS A 39 9.76 -10.27 7.95
C LYS A 39 9.09 -11.13 9.03
N THR A 40 8.29 -12.10 8.61
CA THR A 40 7.72 -13.09 9.53
C THR A 40 8.63 -14.31 9.60
N ASN A 41 8.30 -15.27 10.46
CA ASN A 41 8.97 -16.57 10.47
C ASN A 41 8.77 -17.36 9.16
N SER A 42 7.84 -16.93 8.31
CA SER A 42 7.75 -17.36 6.92
C SER A 42 8.61 -16.43 6.05
N GLU A 43 9.27 -16.95 5.01
CA GLU A 43 10.10 -16.20 4.04
C GLU A 43 9.40 -15.01 3.34
N LYS A 44 8.12 -14.79 3.64
CA LYS A 44 7.31 -13.73 3.07
C LYS A 44 7.24 -12.52 4.00
N MET A 45 7.29 -11.33 3.39
CA MET A 45 7.08 -10.06 4.07
C MET A 45 5.60 -9.82 4.33
N HIS A 46 5.25 -9.50 5.57
CA HIS A 46 3.88 -9.19 5.98
C HIS A 46 3.74 -7.72 6.33
N VAL A 47 2.55 -7.18 6.07
CA VAL A 47 2.12 -5.85 6.48
C VAL A 47 0.81 -5.95 7.28
N SER A 48 0.59 -4.96 8.14
CA SER A 48 -0.68 -4.83 8.87
C SER A 48 -1.77 -4.33 7.93
N ARG A 49 -2.81 -5.14 7.72
CA ARG A 49 -3.94 -4.78 6.84
C ARG A 49 -4.65 -3.50 7.31
N ALA A 50 -4.85 -3.35 8.62
CA ALA A 50 -5.51 -2.17 9.19
C ALA A 50 -4.73 -0.91 8.85
N ARG A 51 -3.42 -0.93 9.04
CA ARG A 51 -2.55 0.22 8.76
C ARG A 51 -2.42 0.53 7.27
N VAL A 52 -2.41 -0.49 6.42
CA VAL A 52 -2.44 -0.32 4.95
C VAL A 52 -3.77 0.33 4.53
N LEU A 53 -4.90 -0.08 5.12
CA LEU A 53 -6.19 0.54 4.82
C LEU A 53 -6.25 1.99 5.28
N GLU A 54 -5.73 2.31 6.47
CA GLU A 54 -5.60 3.70 6.93
C GLU A 54 -4.74 4.51 5.96
N ALA A 55 -3.54 4.02 5.62
CA ALA A 55 -2.66 4.69 4.66
C ALA A 55 -3.32 4.95 3.30
N LEU A 56 -4.14 4.00 2.83
CA LEU A 56 -4.88 4.12 1.57
C LEU A 56 -6.12 5.00 1.67
N ALA A 57 -6.75 5.08 2.83
CA ALA A 57 -7.88 5.98 3.08
C ALA A 57 -7.40 7.43 3.16
N GLU A 58 -6.34 7.67 3.93
CA GLU A 58 -5.68 8.99 4.04
C GLU A 58 -5.18 9.44 2.66
N ARG A 59 -4.55 8.54 1.89
CA ARG A 59 -4.10 8.87 0.52
C ARG A 59 -5.25 9.05 -0.47
N ALA A 60 -6.35 8.29 -0.33
CA ALA A 60 -7.52 8.50 -1.17
C ALA A 60 -8.11 9.88 -0.91
N ASN A 61 -8.24 10.28 0.36
CA ASN A 61 -8.70 11.62 0.74
C ASN A 61 -7.77 12.73 0.22
N ASP A 62 -6.46 12.47 0.12
CA ASP A 62 -5.46 13.37 -0.49
C ASP A 62 -5.53 13.39 -2.04
N THR A 63 -6.10 12.35 -2.66
CA THR A 63 -6.30 12.25 -4.11
C THR A 63 -7.73 12.65 -4.53
N GLU A 64 -8.66 12.81 -3.58
CA GLU A 64 -10.07 13.18 -3.78
C GLU A 64 -10.27 14.68 -4.06
N GLU A 65 -9.42 15.23 -4.92
CA GLU A 65 -9.63 16.49 -5.65
C GLU A 65 -9.33 16.28 -7.16
N SER A 66 -9.75 15.19 -7.78
CA SER A 66 -9.73 15.02 -9.25
C SER A 66 -10.60 13.87 -9.78
N ASP A 67 -11.77 13.63 -9.18
CA ASP A 67 -12.86 12.91 -9.87
C ASP A 67 -14.11 13.78 -9.76
N SER A 68 -14.08 14.88 -10.52
CA SER A 68 -15.24 15.73 -10.78
C SER A 68 -15.94 15.17 -12.01
N GLU A 69 -17.17 14.66 -11.85
CA GLU A 69 -18.14 14.53 -12.95
C GLU A 69 -19.55 14.92 -12.48
#